data_AF-A0A1J0AJG6-F1
#
_entry.id   AF-A0A1J0AJG6-F1
#
_cell.length_a   1.000
_cell.length_b   1.000
_cell.length_c   1.000
_cell.angle_alpha   90.00
_cell.angle_beta   90.00
_cell.angle_gamma   90.00
#
_symmetry.space_group_name_H-M   'P 1'
#
loop_
_entity.id
_entity.type
_entity.pdbx_description
1 polymer ?
#
loop_
_entity_poly.entity_id
_entity_poly.type
_entity_poly.pdbx_seq_one_letter_code
_entity_poly.pdbx_strand_id
1 'polypeptide(L)'
;MDSKGRPSSNIYGGQIRLHVESTDDTSILENMTNQFKPHSGSIVFKKGDEEAKMKELTWENGYITEFTENIDIVGSQPMTITFVVSAQVIKIGGAQFEQNWPK
;
A
#
# COMPACT_ATOMS: atom_id res chain seq x y z
N MET A 1 -7.91 7.08 25.80
CA MET A 1 -8.86 8.21 25.82
C MET A 1 -8.57 9.04 27.06
N ASP A 2 -8.61 10.38 26.99
CA ASP A 2 -8.55 11.22 28.20
C ASP A 2 -9.94 11.36 28.84
N SER A 3 -9.99 11.91 30.06
CA SER A 3 -11.25 12.11 30.82
C SER A 3 -12.25 13.07 30.16
N LYS A 4 -11.92 13.65 29.00
CA LYS A 4 -12.77 14.56 28.21
C LYS A 4 -13.21 13.95 26.87
N GLY A 5 -13.00 12.65 26.68
CA GLY A 5 -13.41 11.94 25.46
C GLY A 5 -12.56 12.26 24.24
N ARG A 6 -11.38 12.88 24.42
CA ARG A 6 -10.46 13.13 23.32
C ARG A 6 -9.64 11.86 23.05
N PRO A 7 -9.38 11.52 21.78
CA PRO A 7 -8.44 10.46 21.44
C PRO A 7 -7.08 10.77 22.08
N SER A 8 -6.64 9.91 23.00
CA SER A 8 -5.37 10.10 23.73
C SER A 8 -4.30 9.11 23.27
N SER A 9 -4.55 8.40 22.16
CA SER A 9 -3.64 7.43 21.58
C SER A 9 -3.14 7.95 20.25
N ASN A 10 -1.84 7.86 20.02
CA ASN A 10 -1.31 7.96 18.67
C ASN A 10 -2.03 6.92 17.79
N ILE A 11 -2.40 7.33 16.58
CA ILE A 11 -2.90 6.39 15.59
C ILE A 11 -1.72 5.51 15.20
N TYR A 12 -1.75 4.23 15.60
CA TYR A 12 -0.87 3.21 15.05
C TYR A 12 -1.38 2.87 13.65
N GLY A 13 -1.06 3.75 12.69
CA GLY A 13 -1.38 3.63 11.27
C GLY A 13 -0.22 3.06 10.47
N GLY A 14 -0.07 3.45 9.20
CA GLY A 14 1.12 3.13 8.42
C GLY A 14 1.05 1.82 7.63
N GLN A 15 0.09 0.94 7.92
CA GLN A 15 -0.16 -0.25 7.11
C GLN A 15 -1.16 0.03 5.99
N ILE A 16 -0.76 -0.29 4.76
CA ILE A 16 -1.57 -0.23 3.55
C ILE A 16 -1.75 -1.66 3.04
N ARG A 17 -2.97 -2.18 3.03
CA ARG A 17 -3.30 -3.47 2.40
C ARG A 17 -3.97 -3.21 1.06
N LEU A 18 -3.38 -3.74 -0.01
CA LEU A 18 -3.83 -3.56 -1.38
C LEU A 18 -4.16 -4.92 -1.98
N HIS A 19 -5.30 -5.00 -2.66
CA HIS A 19 -5.69 -6.12 -3.52
C HIS A 19 -5.99 -5.52 -4.88
N VAL A 20 -5.14 -5.84 -5.86
CA VAL A 20 -5.17 -5.24 -7.20
C VAL A 20 -5.08 -6.34 -8.26
N GLU A 21 -5.57 -6.03 -9.45
CA GLU A 21 -5.28 -6.83 -10.64
C GLU A 21 -3.77 -6.81 -10.90
N SER A 22 -3.22 -7.98 -11.20
CA SER A 22 -1.80 -8.13 -11.54
C SER A 22 -1.54 -7.53 -12.92
N THR A 23 -0.39 -6.89 -13.08
CA THR A 23 0.09 -6.38 -14.36
C THR A 23 1.44 -7.03 -14.69
N ASP A 24 2.06 -6.62 -15.78
CA ASP A 24 3.44 -6.97 -16.11
C ASP A 24 4.49 -6.31 -15.18
N ASP A 25 4.06 -5.51 -14.20
CA ASP A 25 4.93 -4.84 -13.25
C ASP A 25 5.35 -5.79 -12.10
N THR A 26 6.61 -6.22 -12.13
CA THR A 26 7.23 -7.10 -11.14
C THR A 26 7.87 -6.36 -9.97
N SER A 27 7.82 -5.03 -9.94
CA SER A 27 8.55 -4.19 -8.98
C SER A 27 8.18 -4.49 -7.52
N ILE A 28 6.93 -4.86 -7.24
CA ILE A 28 6.49 -5.25 -5.89
C ILE A 28 7.21 -6.51 -5.43
N LEU A 29 7.33 -7.52 -6.30
CA LEU A 29 8.04 -8.76 -6.00
C LEU A 29 9.55 -8.51 -5.83
N GLU A 30 10.14 -7.68 -6.70
CA GLU A 30 11.55 -7.31 -6.60
C GLU A 30 11.87 -6.58 -5.28
N ASN A 31 11.03 -5.63 -4.88
CA ASN A 31 11.17 -4.92 -3.61
C ASN A 31 11.03 -5.87 -2.41
N MET A 32 10.20 -6.91 -2.51
CA MET A 32 10.07 -7.93 -1.48
C MET A 32 11.36 -8.72 -1.28
N THR A 33 12.10 -9.03 -2.36
CA THR A 33 13.39 -9.75 -2.25
C THR A 33 14.45 -8.97 -1.47
N ASN A 34 14.26 -7.65 -1.32
CA ASN A 34 15.16 -6.75 -0.61
C ASN A 34 14.58 -6.29 0.73
N GLN A 35 14.18 -7.25 1.58
CA GLN A 35 13.46 -7.03 2.84
C GLN A 35 14.09 -6.03 3.83
N PHE A 36 15.39 -5.73 3.71
CA PHE A 36 16.10 -4.83 4.61
C PHE A 36 16.18 -3.38 4.11
N LYS A 37 15.86 -3.13 2.84
CA LYS A 37 15.88 -1.78 2.29
C LYS A 37 14.45 -1.24 2.18
N PRO A 38 14.15 -0.10 2.82
CA PRO A 38 12.86 0.52 2.64
C PRO A 38 12.74 1.02 1.20
N HIS A 39 11.53 0.97 0.64
CA HIS A 39 11.21 1.44 -0.70
C HIS A 39 10.09 2.47 -0.67
N SER A 40 10.08 3.36 -1.64
CA SER A 40 8.94 4.25 -1.91
C SER A 40 8.20 3.73 -3.13
N GLY A 41 6.91 4.02 -3.21
CA GLY A 41 6.10 3.59 -4.36
C GLY A 41 4.75 4.28 -4.42
N SER A 42 4.00 3.96 -5.46
CA SER A 42 2.65 4.45 -5.64
C SER A 42 1.73 3.42 -6.28
N ILE A 43 0.43 3.55 -5.98
CA ILE A 43 -0.65 2.86 -6.67
C ILE A 43 -1.59 3.92 -7.25
N VAL A 44 -1.84 3.81 -8.55
CA VAL A 44 -2.81 4.64 -9.27
C VAL A 44 -4.11 3.87 -9.42
N PHE A 45 -5.18 4.40 -8.84
CA PHE A 45 -6.53 3.91 -9.06
C PHE A 45 -7.08 4.57 -10.31
N LYS A 46 -7.42 3.78 -11.33
CA LYS A 46 -8.04 4.26 -12.58
C LYS A 46 -9.56 4.39 -12.42
N LYS A 47 -10.18 5.21 -13.25
CA LYS A 47 -11.64 5.21 -13.41
C LYS A 47 -12.02 3.98 -14.24
N GLY A 48 -13.14 3.32 -13.92
CA GLY A 48 -13.48 1.99 -14.44
C GLY A 48 -13.20 1.78 -15.93
N ASP A 49 -13.69 2.68 -16.78
CA ASP A 49 -13.71 2.48 -18.24
C ASP A 49 -12.67 3.34 -18.96
N GLU A 50 -11.94 4.19 -18.23
CA GLU A 50 -11.03 5.18 -18.78
C GLU A 50 -9.63 4.98 -18.18
N GLU A 51 -8.59 5.11 -19.00
CA GLU A 51 -7.19 5.24 -18.55
C GLU A 51 -6.93 6.54 -17.74
N ALA A 52 -7.98 7.26 -17.36
CA ALA A 52 -7.92 8.42 -16.50
C ALA A 52 -7.69 8.03 -15.03
N LYS A 53 -6.68 8.67 -14.43
CA LYS A 53 -6.39 8.59 -13.00
C LYS A 53 -7.57 9.11 -12.15
N MET A 54 -8.09 8.27 -11.26
CA MET A 54 -9.09 8.64 -10.26
C MET A 54 -8.43 9.24 -9.01
N LYS A 55 -7.48 8.50 -8.43
CA LYS A 55 -6.66 8.91 -7.28
C LYS A 55 -5.36 8.14 -7.26
N GLU A 56 -4.37 8.64 -6.54
CA GLU A 56 -3.10 7.95 -6.32
C GLU A 56 -2.79 7.93 -4.84
N LEU A 57 -2.36 6.75 -4.38
CA LEU A 57 -1.80 6.53 -3.06
C LEU A 57 -0.29 6.42 -3.24
N THR A 58 0.49 7.21 -2.50
CA THR A 58 1.95 7.09 -2.46
C THR A 58 2.43 6.76 -1.05
N TRP A 59 3.57 6.10 -0.95
CA TRP A 59 4.24 5.85 0.32
C TRP A 59 5.75 6.10 0.24
N GLU A 60 6.33 6.44 1.39
CA GLU A 60 7.77 6.62 1.55
C GLU A 60 8.29 5.79 2.72
N ASN A 61 9.52 5.31 2.58
CA ASN A 61 10.18 4.41 3.54
C ASN A 61 9.30 3.21 3.94
N GLY A 62 8.77 2.49 2.95
CA GLY A 62 7.91 1.34 3.11
C GLY A 62 8.65 0.00 3.14
N TYR A 63 8.09 -0.96 3.86
CA TYR A 63 8.49 -2.36 3.84
C TYR A 63 7.31 -3.23 3.46
N ILE A 64 7.50 -4.17 2.52
CA ILE A 64 6.50 -5.19 2.21
C ILE A 64 6.53 -6.24 3.33
N THR A 65 5.41 -6.39 4.00
CA THR A 65 5.25 -7.32 5.15
C THR A 65 4.48 -8.58 4.79
N GLU A 66 3.65 -8.51 3.75
CA GLU A 66 2.89 -9.63 3.20
C GLU A 66 2.81 -9.47 1.68
N PHE A 67 2.89 -10.58 0.96
CA PHE A 67 2.68 -10.66 -0.49
C PHE A 67 2.00 -11.99 -0.82
N THR A 68 1.03 -11.97 -1.72
CA THR A 68 0.34 -13.14 -2.24
C THR A 68 -0.08 -12.84 -3.67
N GLU A 69 0.33 -13.70 -4.59
CA GLU A 69 -0.12 -13.66 -5.98
C GLU A 69 -1.00 -14.87 -6.24
N ASN A 70 -2.18 -14.63 -6.81
CA ASN A 70 -3.15 -15.67 -7.13
C ASN A 70 -3.38 -15.72 -8.64
N ILE A 71 -3.23 -16.91 -9.21
CA ILE A 71 -3.51 -17.22 -10.60
C ILE A 71 -4.53 -18.35 -10.66
N ASP A 72 -5.64 -18.11 -11.34
CA ASP A 72 -6.62 -19.15 -11.66
C ASP A 72 -6.66 -19.32 -13.18
N ILE A 73 -5.93 -20.33 -13.67
CA ILE A 73 -5.81 -20.63 -15.11
C ILE A 73 -7.08 -21.29 -15.65
N VAL A 74 -7.92 -21.86 -14.77
CA VAL A 74 -9.11 -22.61 -15.14
C VAL A 74 -10.37 -21.74 -15.01
N GLY A 75 -10.38 -20.80 -14.07
CA GLY A 75 -11.46 -19.85 -13.83
C GLY A 75 -11.43 -18.62 -14.74
N SER A 76 -12.45 -17.76 -14.59
CA SER A 76 -12.59 -16.50 -15.33
C SER A 76 -12.02 -15.29 -14.60
N GLN A 77 -11.30 -15.48 -13.50
CA GLN A 77 -10.76 -14.38 -12.69
C GLN A 77 -9.41 -13.94 -13.24
N PRO A 78 -9.15 -12.63 -13.36
CA PRO A 78 -7.83 -12.14 -13.71
C PRO A 78 -6.84 -12.50 -12.61
N MET A 79 -5.55 -12.54 -12.96
CA MET A 79 -4.49 -12.69 -11.97
C MET A 79 -4.56 -11.51 -10.98
N THR A 80 -4.41 -11.78 -9.69
CA THR A 80 -4.49 -10.75 -8.65
C THR A 80 -3.28 -10.78 -7.73
N ILE A 81 -2.83 -9.61 -7.30
CA ILE A 81 -1.80 -9.47 -6.28
C ILE A 81 -2.42 -8.84 -5.04
N THR A 82 -2.13 -9.44 -3.87
CA THR A 82 -2.41 -8.87 -2.56
C THR A 82 -1.10 -8.62 -1.84
N PHE A 83 -0.90 -7.40 -1.33
CA PHE A 83 0.29 -7.10 -0.55
C PHE A 83 0.01 -6.08 0.55
N VAL A 84 0.88 -6.07 1.56
CA VAL A 84 0.82 -5.13 2.69
C VAL A 84 2.12 -4.36 2.79
N VAL A 85 2.03 -3.04 2.72
CA VAL A 85 3.15 -2.13 2.96
C VAL A 85 3.02 -1.51 4.34
N SER A 86 4.06 -1.62 5.15
CA SER A 86 4.24 -0.81 6.36
C SER A 86 5.13 0.38 6.02
N ALA A 87 4.57 1.58 5.95
CA ALA A 87 5.25 2.79 5.52
C ALA A 87 5.35 3.85 6.61
N GLN A 88 6.45 4.59 6.57
CA GLN A 88 6.66 5.75 7.43
C GLN A 88 5.74 6.90 7.02
N VAL A 89 5.63 7.16 5.72
CA VAL A 89 4.78 8.24 5.18
C VAL A 89 3.80 7.64 4.18
N ILE A 90 2.54 8.07 4.25
CA ILE A 90 1.48 7.71 3.31
C ILE A 90 0.78 9.00 2.86
N LYS A 91 0.56 9.14 1.56
CA LYS A 91 -0.17 10.28 0.98
C LYS A 91 -1.27 9.80 0.04
N ILE A 92 -2.45 10.41 0.12
CA ILE A 92 -3.54 10.17 -0.82
C ILE A 92 -4.40 11.43 -0.94
N GLY A 93 -4.52 11.97 -2.16
CA GLY A 93 -5.16 13.27 -2.37
C GLY A 93 -4.47 14.37 -1.54
N GLY A 94 -5.23 15.11 -0.74
CA GLY A 94 -4.70 16.13 0.19
C GLY A 94 -4.33 15.61 1.58
N ALA A 95 -4.50 14.32 1.85
CA ALA A 95 -4.20 13.73 3.15
C ALA A 95 -2.78 13.18 3.19
N GLN A 96 -2.09 13.43 4.31
CA GLN A 96 -0.79 12.86 4.63
C GLN A 96 -0.83 12.25 6.04
N PHE A 97 -0.30 11.04 6.17
CA PHE A 97 -0.04 10.39 7.45
C PHE A 97 1.46 10.11 7.55
N GLU A 98 2.04 10.36 8.72
CA GLU A 98 3.47 10.16 8.98
C GLU A 98 3.69 9.55 10.37
N GLN A 99 4.55 8.54 10.42
CA GLN A 99 5.00 7.91 11.67
C GLN A 99 6.37 8.42 12.08
N ASN A 100 6.48 8.74 13.37
CA ASN A 100 7.77 8.98 14.01
C ASN A 100 8.42 7.62 14.34
N TRP A 101 9.11 7.03 13.37
CA TRP A 101 9.98 5.88 13.63
C TRP A 101 11.24 6.31 14.39
N PRO A 102 11.74 5.52 15.34
CA PRO A 102 13.05 5.75 15.95
C PRO A 102 14.13 5.81 14.87
N LYS A 103 15.06 6.76 14.98
CA LYS A 103 16.24 6.85 14.11
C LYS A 103 17.29 5.80 14.48
#